data_AF-A0A730GBM0-F1
#
_entry.id   AF-A0A730GBM0-F1
#
_cell.length_a   1.000
_cell.length_b   1.000
_cell.length_c   1.000
_cell.angle_alpha   90.00
_cell.angle_beta   90.00
_cell.angle_gamma   90.00
#
_symmetry.space_group_name_H-M   'P 1'
#
loop_
_entity.id
_entity.type
_entity.pdbx_description
1 polymer ?
#
loop_
_entity_poly.entity_id
_entity_poly.type
_entity_poly.pdbx_seq_one_letter_code
_entity_poly.pdbx_strand_id
1 'polypeptide(L)'
;MDRKNNKILNSIQVLRGVAALSVVLYHYGFHLVPAGGDQSNRLFSWGGIGVDLFFVISGFIMIIVTHHKEPGFITSTKFIINRLSRILPTYYVILFLTFLMGGAMSTFHYEEKTLNLISALTFTPYIHETAPMYIPI
;
A
#
# COMPACT_ATOMS: atom_id res chain seq x y z
N MET A 1 -4.16 -3.25 31.59
CA MET A 1 -4.68 -2.55 30.40
C MET A 1 -6.18 -2.80 30.31
N ASP A 2 -6.98 -1.74 30.35
CA ASP A 2 -8.44 -1.79 30.37
C ASP A 2 -9.01 -2.45 29.09
N ARG A 3 -9.93 -3.42 29.25
CA ARG A 3 -10.58 -4.15 28.14
C ARG A 3 -11.21 -3.22 27.11
N LYS A 4 -11.65 -2.02 27.53
CA LYS A 4 -12.28 -1.02 26.67
C LYS A 4 -11.32 -0.49 25.60
N ASN A 5 -10.06 -0.26 25.94
CA ASN A 5 -9.04 0.26 25.01
C ASN A 5 -8.68 -0.76 23.93
N ASN A 6 -8.64 -2.04 24.28
CA ASN A 6 -8.38 -3.12 23.32
C ASN A 6 -9.51 -3.23 22.28
N LYS A 7 -10.77 -3.03 22.68
CA LYS A 7 -11.90 -3.01 21.74
C LYS A 7 -11.82 -1.84 20.76
N ILE A 8 -11.46 -0.65 21.25
CA ILE A 8 -11.31 0.55 20.40
C ILE A 8 -10.19 0.34 19.38
N LEU A 9 -9.03 -0.15 19.81
CA LEU A 9 -7.91 -0.45 18.90
C LEU A 9 -8.29 -1.50 17.85
N ASN A 10 -9.06 -2.52 18.22
CA ASN A 10 -9.56 -3.52 17.28
C ASN A 10 -10.55 -2.93 16.27
N SER A 11 -11.52 -2.12 16.71
CA SER A 11 -12.47 -1.46 15.79
C SER A 11 -11.76 -0.56 14.77
N ILE A 12 -10.70 0.15 15.20
CA ILE A 12 -9.91 1.00 14.30
C ILE A 12 -9.10 0.15 13.31
N GLN A 13 -8.58 -1.01 13.74
CA GLN A 13 -7.93 -1.96 12.83
C GLN A 13 -8.90 -2.52 11.79
N VAL A 14 -10.15 -2.81 12.18
CA VAL A 14 -11.21 -3.21 11.24
C VAL A 14 -11.49 -2.09 10.23
N LEU A 15 -11.58 -0.84 10.69
CA LEU A 15 -11.78 0.31 9.81
C LEU A 15 -10.64 0.47 8.79
N ARG A 16 -9.39 0.20 9.21
CA ARG A 16 -8.25 0.15 8.29
C ARG A 16 -8.42 -0.93 7.22
N GLY A 17 -8.95 -2.10 7.60
CA GLY A 17 -9.29 -3.16 6.65
C GLY A 17 -10.38 -2.73 5.65
N VAL A 18 -11.42 -2.05 6.12
CA VAL A 18 -12.48 -1.49 5.26
C VAL A 18 -11.91 -0.44 4.29
N ALA A 19 -11.04 0.45 4.77
CA ALA A 19 -10.38 1.45 3.93
C ALA A 19 -9.53 0.78 2.83
N ALA A 20 -8.71 -0.22 3.18
CA ALA A 20 -7.92 -0.97 2.21
C ALA A 20 -8.80 -1.71 1.20
N LEU A 21 -9.91 -2.31 1.64
CA LEU A 21 -10.85 -3.00 0.75
C LEU A 21 -11.50 -2.01 -0.24
N SER A 22 -11.85 -0.81 0.22
CA SER A 22 -12.37 0.25 -0.67
C SER A 22 -11.39 0.61 -1.79
N VAL A 23 -10.08 0.63 -1.50
CA VAL A 23 -9.03 0.89 -2.50
C VAL A 23 -8.89 -0.27 -3.49
N VAL A 24 -8.99 -1.51 -3.00
CA VAL A 24 -8.99 -2.69 -3.89
C VAL A 24 -10.20 -2.67 -4.81
N LEU A 25 -11.39 -2.39 -4.27
CA LEU A 25 -12.62 -2.27 -5.05
C LEU A 25 -12.58 -1.12 -6.06
N TYR A 26 -11.88 -0.03 -5.75
CA TYR A 26 -11.60 1.03 -6.74
C TYR A 26 -10.81 0.50 -7.94
N HIS A 27 -9.67 -0.13 -7.68
CA HIS A 27 -8.77 -0.58 -8.74
C HIS A 27 -9.32 -1.79 -9.52
N TYR A 28 -10.08 -2.67 -8.87
CA TYR A 28 -10.70 -3.84 -9.49
C TYR A 28 -12.14 -3.63 -9.95
N GLY A 29 -12.76 -2.49 -9.63
CA GLY A 29 -14.16 -2.20 -9.96
C GLY A 29 -14.43 -2.21 -11.47
N PHE A 30 -13.44 -1.79 -12.27
CA PHE A 30 -13.48 -1.85 -13.73
C PHE A 30 -13.49 -3.30 -14.27
N HIS A 31 -12.84 -4.24 -13.59
CA HIS A 31 -12.84 -5.65 -13.97
C HIS A 31 -14.07 -6.44 -13.47
N LEU A 32 -14.73 -5.95 -12.40
CA LEU A 32 -15.88 -6.60 -11.79
C LEU A 32 -17.21 -6.31 -12.52
N VAL A 33 -17.27 -5.23 -13.31
CA VAL A 33 -18.45 -4.88 -14.12
C VAL A 33 -18.04 -4.79 -15.61
N PRO A 34 -18.13 -5.89 -16.38
CA PRO A 34 -17.69 -5.93 -17.78
C PRO A 34 -18.56 -5.09 -18.75
N ALA A 35 -19.63 -4.48 -18.27
CA ALA A 35 -20.54 -3.69 -19.07
C ALA A 35 -20.25 -2.21 -18.86
N GLY A 36 -19.80 -1.52 -19.90
CA GLY A 36 -19.46 -0.08 -19.93
C GLY A 36 -20.64 0.86 -19.66
N GLY A 37 -21.32 0.70 -18.53
CA GLY A 37 -22.26 1.66 -17.99
C GLY A 37 -21.54 2.63 -17.06
N ASP A 38 -21.78 3.92 -17.27
CA ASP A 38 -21.34 5.06 -16.44
C ASP A 38 -21.52 4.87 -14.91
N GLN A 39 -22.35 3.90 -14.51
CA GLN A 39 -22.71 3.63 -13.13
C GLN A 39 -21.57 2.99 -12.29
N SER A 40 -20.72 2.13 -12.88
CA SER A 40 -19.58 1.54 -12.15
C SER A 40 -18.51 2.59 -11.86
N ASN A 41 -18.25 3.47 -12.82
CA ASN A 41 -17.31 4.57 -12.67
C ASN A 41 -17.76 5.54 -11.56
N ARG A 42 -19.07 5.85 -11.48
CA ARG A 42 -19.62 6.71 -10.41
C ARG A 42 -19.54 6.08 -9.02
N LEU A 43 -19.94 4.83 -8.86
CA LEU A 43 -19.96 4.15 -7.55
C LEU A 43 -18.56 3.88 -7.00
N PHE A 44 -17.60 3.56 -7.87
CA PHE A 44 -16.23 3.27 -7.44
C PHE A 44 -15.30 4.47 -7.49
N SER A 45 -15.62 5.59 -8.17
CA SER A 45 -14.75 6.79 -8.23
C SER A 45 -14.28 7.32 -6.86
N TRP A 46 -15.07 7.12 -5.80
CA TRP A 46 -14.75 7.62 -4.46
C TRP A 46 -13.78 6.72 -3.69
N GLY A 47 -13.46 5.54 -4.19
CA GLY A 47 -12.54 4.62 -3.51
C GLY A 47 -11.10 5.15 -3.38
N GLY A 48 -10.74 6.22 -4.10
CA GLY A 48 -9.52 6.99 -3.86
C GLY A 48 -9.43 7.58 -2.43
N ILE A 49 -10.58 7.96 -1.85
CA ILE A 49 -10.66 8.46 -0.45
C ILE A 49 -10.23 7.37 0.55
N GLY A 50 -10.36 6.09 0.18
CA GLY A 50 -9.88 4.97 0.98
C GLY A 50 -8.38 5.01 1.25
N VAL A 51 -7.59 5.59 0.33
CA VAL A 51 -6.14 5.77 0.50
C VAL A 51 -5.86 6.75 1.63
N ASP A 52 -6.48 7.94 1.58
CA ASP A 52 -6.34 8.98 2.60
C ASP A 52 -6.77 8.46 3.98
N LEU A 53 -7.93 7.78 4.04
CA LEU A 53 -8.44 7.20 5.27
C LEU A 53 -7.50 6.13 5.84
N PHE A 54 -6.96 5.25 5.00
CA PHE A 54 -6.01 4.22 5.41
C PHE A 54 -4.74 4.84 6.00
N PHE A 55 -4.19 5.89 5.39
CA PHE A 55 -2.99 6.56 5.86
C PHE A 55 -3.23 7.32 7.18
N VAL A 56 -4.32 8.08 7.29
CA VAL A 56 -4.67 8.81 8.52
C VAL A 56 -4.84 7.85 9.69
N ILE A 57 -5.59 6.76 9.52
CA ILE A 57 -5.78 5.74 10.58
C ILE A 57 -4.44 5.09 10.95
N SER A 58 -3.61 4.76 9.96
CA SER A 58 -2.31 4.13 10.19
C SER A 58 -1.36 5.04 10.98
N GLY A 59 -1.37 6.35 10.69
CA GLY A 59 -0.62 7.35 11.45
C GLY A 59 -1.15 7.51 12.87
N PHE A 60 -2.47 7.57 13.04
CA PHE A 60 -3.11 7.66 14.35
C PHE A 60 -2.74 6.48 15.27
N ILE A 61 -2.84 5.25 14.78
CA ILE A 61 -2.44 4.05 15.54
C ILE A 61 -0.95 4.11 15.92
N MET A 62 -0.09 4.54 14.98
CA MET A 62 1.35 4.61 15.19
C MET A 62 1.71 5.56 16.35
N ILE A 63 1.03 6.69 16.45
CA ILE A 63 1.22 7.63 17.56
C ILE A 63 0.77 6.99 18.88
N ILE A 64 -0.42 6.40 18.94
CA ILE A 64 -0.94 5.76 20.17
C ILE A 64 -0.02 4.64 20.67
N VAL A 65 0.49 3.79 19.77
CA VAL A 65 1.38 2.68 20.12
C VAL A 65 2.76 3.16 20.56
N THR A 66 3.18 4.35 20.12
CA THR A 66 4.49 4.92 20.46
C THR A 66 4.43 5.88 21.65
N HIS A 67 3.25 6.41 21.99
CA HIS A 67 3.03 7.39 23.06
C HIS A 67 3.57 6.95 24.44
N HIS A 68 3.58 5.65 24.74
CA HIS A 68 4.06 5.12 26.01
C HIS A 68 5.53 4.69 25.99
N LYS A 69 6.26 5.00 24.92
CA LYS A 69 7.68 4.64 24.78
C LYS A 69 8.55 5.86 25.00
N GLU A 70 9.65 5.68 25.74
CA GLU A 70 10.64 6.72 25.94
C GLU A 70 11.21 7.20 24.59
N PRO A 71 11.19 8.52 24.33
CA PRO A 71 11.77 9.08 23.11
C PRO A 71 13.29 8.88 23.12
N GLY A 72 13.84 8.35 22.03
CA GLY A 72 15.27 8.12 21.91
C GLY A 72 15.64 7.43 20.61
N PHE A 73 16.91 7.55 20.20
CA PHE A 73 17.43 6.98 18.96
C PHE A 73 17.19 5.46 18.87
N ILE A 74 17.37 4.76 19.99
CA ILE A 74 17.19 3.30 20.07
C ILE A 74 15.71 2.92 19.85
N THR A 75 14.77 3.66 20.47
CA THR A 75 13.32 3.43 20.33
C THR A 75 12.86 3.68 18.90
N SER A 76 13.32 4.77 18.28
CA SER A 76 13.01 5.12 16.88
C SER A 76 13.55 4.10 15.90
N THR A 77 14.81 3.66 16.06
CA THR A 77 15.41 2.64 15.20
C THR A 77 14.70 1.31 15.34
N LYS A 78 14.35 0.89 16.57
CA LYS A 78 13.54 -0.32 16.81
C LYS A 78 12.16 -0.23 16.15
N PHE A 79 11.54 0.94 16.19
CA PHE A 79 10.26 1.17 15.51
C PHE A 79 10.38 0.99 13.99
N ILE A 80 11.39 1.59 13.37
CA ILE A 80 11.63 1.49 11.92
C ILE A 80 11.94 0.05 11.52
N ILE A 81 12.83 -0.65 12.25
CA ILE A 81 13.17 -2.05 11.98
C ILE A 81 11.94 -2.96 12.07
N ASN A 82 11.09 -2.78 13.09
CA ASN A 82 9.84 -3.54 13.22
C ASN A 82 8.87 -3.30 12.05
N ARG A 83 8.90 -2.11 11.44
CA ARG A 83 8.08 -1.78 10.28
C ARG A 83 8.68 -2.35 8.99
N LEU A 84 9.99 -2.22 8.80
CA LEU A 84 10.72 -2.77 7.65
C LEU A 84 10.64 -4.30 7.61
N SER A 85 10.85 -4.98 8.73
CA SER A 85 10.73 -6.44 8.84
C SER A 85 9.33 -6.98 8.54
N ARG A 86 8.29 -6.13 8.54
CA ARG A 86 6.93 -6.52 8.13
C ARG A 86 6.66 -6.26 6.66
N ILE A 87 7.17 -5.13 6.12
CA ILE A 87 6.87 -4.68 4.75
C ILE A 87 7.81 -5.34 3.75
N LEU A 88 9.13 -5.37 4.03
CA LEU A 88 10.15 -5.87 3.11
C LEU A 88 9.95 -7.35 2.71
N PRO A 89 9.63 -8.29 3.63
CA PRO A 89 9.44 -9.68 3.22
C PRO A 89 8.29 -9.83 2.22
N THR A 90 7.16 -9.17 2.50
CA THR A 90 5.99 -9.19 1.60
C THR A 90 6.33 -8.58 0.26
N TYR A 91 7.06 -7.45 0.25
CA TYR A 91 7.52 -6.80 -0.97
C TYR A 91 8.39 -7.73 -1.83
N TYR A 92 9.43 -8.33 -1.26
CA TYR A 92 10.33 -9.22 -2.01
C TYR A 92 9.64 -10.51 -2.48
N VAL A 93 8.70 -11.04 -1.70
CA VAL A 93 7.90 -12.21 -2.11
C VAL A 93 7.03 -11.88 -3.33
N ILE A 94 6.35 -10.73 -3.33
CA ILE A 94 5.52 -10.30 -4.47
C ILE A 94 6.40 -9.97 -5.68
N LEU A 95 7.55 -9.32 -5.47
CA LEU A 95 8.52 -9.03 -6.53
C LEU A 95 9.02 -10.33 -7.18
N PHE A 96 9.38 -11.32 -6.36
CA PHE A 96 9.82 -12.63 -6.84
C PHE A 96 8.71 -13.37 -7.59
N LEU A 97 7.47 -13.36 -7.06
CA LEU A 97 6.32 -13.98 -7.73
C LEU A 97 6.05 -13.31 -9.09
N THR A 98 6.06 -11.98 -9.14
CA THR A 98 5.90 -11.20 -10.38
C THR A 98 7.00 -11.52 -11.37
N PHE A 99 8.26 -11.65 -10.91
CA PHE A 99 9.39 -12.05 -11.75
C PHE A 99 9.21 -13.46 -12.35
N LEU A 100 8.72 -14.42 -11.57
CA LEU A 100 8.43 -15.77 -12.06
C LEU A 100 7.28 -15.77 -13.08
N MET A 101 6.18 -15.08 -12.78
CA MET A 101 4.99 -15.01 -13.64
C MET A 101 5.26 -14.25 -14.95
N GLY A 102 6.10 -13.21 -14.91
CA GLY A 102 6.49 -12.42 -16.08
C GLY A 102 7.44 -13.11 -17.05
N GLY A 103 7.84 -14.36 -16.74
CA GLY A 103 8.79 -15.15 -17.51
C GLY A 103 10.23 -14.77 -17.20
N ALA A 104 10.85 -15.45 -16.23
CA ALA A 104 12.22 -15.19 -15.78
C ALA A 104 13.24 -15.11 -16.94
N MET A 105 13.07 -15.97 -17.96
CA MET A 105 13.93 -16.00 -19.14
C MET A 105 13.64 -14.85 -20.14
N SER A 106 12.40 -14.34 -20.19
CA SER A 106 12.03 -13.16 -20.99
C SER A 106 12.61 -11.88 -20.38
N THR A 107 12.69 -11.80 -19.05
CA THR A 107 13.20 -10.62 -18.33
C THR A 107 14.64 -10.29 -18.73
N PHE A 108 15.50 -11.29 -18.95
CA PHE A 108 16.90 -11.07 -19.35
C PHE A 108 17.10 -10.84 -20.86
N HIS A 109 16.05 -11.06 -21.66
CA HIS A 109 16.13 -10.84 -23.11
C HIS A 109 15.78 -9.40 -23.51
N TYR A 110 14.98 -8.71 -22.70
CA TYR A 110 14.57 -7.32 -22.94
C TYR A 110 15.25 -6.39 -21.93
N GLU A 111 16.06 -5.45 -22.42
CA GLU A 111 16.80 -4.48 -21.60
C GLU A 111 15.87 -3.61 -20.74
N GLU A 112 14.67 -3.28 -21.23
CA GLU A 112 13.69 -2.55 -20.41
C GLU A 112 13.20 -3.37 -19.22
N LYS A 113 13.05 -4.69 -19.36
CA LYS A 113 12.60 -5.54 -18.26
C LYS A 113 13.72 -5.75 -17.22
N THR A 114 14.98 -5.81 -17.64
CA THR A 114 16.11 -5.87 -16.71
C THR A 114 16.25 -4.58 -15.94
N LEU A 115 16.14 -3.42 -16.60
CA LEU A 115 16.16 -2.11 -15.93
C LEU A 115 14.99 -1.95 -14.96
N ASN A 116 13.78 -2.37 -15.34
CA ASN A 116 12.63 -2.39 -14.43
C ASN A 116 12.88 -3.27 -13.18
N LEU A 117 13.50 -4.44 -13.35
CA LEU A 117 13.84 -5.31 -12.23
C LEU A 117 14.89 -4.68 -11.30
N ILE A 118 15.92 -4.04 -11.87
CA ILE A 118 16.95 -3.32 -11.11
C ILE A 118 16.31 -2.15 -10.35
N SER A 119 15.50 -1.32 -11.02
CA SER A 119 14.75 -0.22 -10.42
C SER A 119 13.85 -0.69 -9.28
N ALA A 120 13.14 -1.81 -9.45
CA ALA A 120 12.36 -2.41 -8.37
C ALA A 120 13.27 -2.83 -7.19
N LEU A 121 14.36 -3.55 -7.45
CA LEU A 121 15.31 -4.01 -6.42
C LEU A 121 15.96 -2.85 -5.64
N THR A 122 16.28 -1.76 -6.32
CA THR A 122 16.91 -0.57 -5.72
C THR A 122 15.90 0.44 -5.18
N PHE A 123 14.60 0.15 -5.29
CA PHE A 123 13.51 1.08 -4.97
C PHE A 123 13.63 2.42 -5.71
N THR A 124 14.27 2.42 -6.88
CA THR A 124 14.42 3.60 -7.72
C THR A 124 13.22 3.71 -8.66
N PRO A 125 12.54 4.85 -8.75
CA PRO A 125 11.46 5.03 -9.72
C PRO A 125 12.01 4.91 -11.15
N TYR A 126 11.38 4.04 -11.96
CA TYR A 126 11.77 3.80 -13.36
C TYR A 126 11.16 4.83 -14.34
N ILE A 127 10.01 5.42 -13.99
CA ILE A 127 9.29 6.40 -14.82
C ILE A 127 9.29 7.79 -14.19
N HIS A 128 9.72 8.78 -14.96
CA HIS A 128 9.84 10.19 -14.57
C HIS A 128 8.73 11.10 -15.14
N GLU A 129 7.91 10.62 -16.06
CA GLU A 129 6.98 11.46 -16.79
C GLU A 129 5.52 11.20 -16.41
N THR A 130 4.90 12.25 -15.89
CA THR A 130 3.50 12.39 -15.46
C THR A 130 3.16 11.80 -14.08
N ALA A 131 3.21 12.67 -13.07
CA ALA A 131 2.31 12.50 -11.93
C ALA A 131 0.87 12.53 -12.47
N PRO A 132 -0.01 11.56 -12.18
CA PRO A 132 -1.42 11.68 -12.55
C PRO A 132 -1.98 12.91 -11.84
N MET A 133 -2.16 14.00 -12.59
CA MET A 133 -2.82 15.20 -12.11
C MET A 133 -4.29 14.86 -11.90
N TYR A 134 -4.68 14.63 -10.64
CA TYR A 134 -6.08 14.51 -10.25
C TYR A 134 -6.82 15.85 -10.24
N ILE A 135 -6.12 16.94 -10.55
CA ILE A 135 -6.64 18.31 -10.51
C ILE A 135 -6.49 18.90 -11.92
N PRO A 136 -7.59 19.06 -12.69
CA PRO A 136 -7.56 19.91 -13.86
C PRO A 136 -7.38 21.36 -13.38
N ILE A 137 -6.32 22.03 -13.85
CA ILE A 137 -6.09 23.47 -13.65
C ILE A 137 -6.81 24.22 -14.77
#